data_AF-A0A382F053-F1
#
_entry.id   AF-A0A382F053-F1
#
_cell.length_a   1.000
_cell.length_b   1.000
_cell.length_c   1.000
_cell.angle_alpha   90.00
_cell.angle_beta   90.00
_cell.angle_gamma   90.00
#
_symmetry.space_group_name_H-M   'P 1'
#
loop_
_entity.id
_entity.type
_entity.pdbx_description
1 polymer ?
#
loop_
_entity_poly.entity_id
_entity_poly.type
_entity_poly.pdbx_seq_one_letter_code
_entity_poly.pdbx_strand_id
1 'polypeptide(L)'
;MFQETILRLDGIENLSAPIIVCNSDHRFIVAEQLQQIKVSQSTILLEPVSRNTAPAIAAAAIHVMKDKENIDAILLILSADHVIQDIKAFHDAINIAQIQAETGKLATFGIVPTHSNTEYGYIQAETDN
;
A
#
# COMPACT_ATOMS: atom_id res chain seq x y z
N MET A 1 -13.01 -1.99 -6.01
CA MET A 1 -11.77 -2.46 -5.36
C MET A 1 -10.61 -1.48 -5.54
N PHE A 2 -10.03 -1.30 -6.73
CA PHE A 2 -8.90 -0.37 -6.91
C PHE A 2 -9.19 1.07 -6.45
N GLN A 3 -10.28 1.68 -6.95
CA GLN A 3 -10.69 3.02 -6.53
C GLN A 3 -10.97 3.08 -5.02
N GLU A 4 -11.62 2.06 -4.45
CA GLU A 4 -11.89 1.96 -3.01
C GLU A 4 -10.60 1.88 -2.19
N THR A 5 -9.53 1.25 -2.70
CA THR A 5 -8.21 1.26 -2.06
C THR A 5 -7.61 2.65 -1.96
N ILE A 6 -7.86 3.51 -2.94
CA ILE A 6 -7.37 4.90 -2.91
C ILE A 6 -8.29 5.76 -2.05
N LEU A 7 -9.60 5.67 -2.25
CA LEU A 7 -10.58 6.49 -1.54
C LEU A 7 -10.59 6.20 -0.03
N ARG A 8 -10.28 4.97 0.41
CA ARG A 8 -10.20 4.67 1.85
C ARG A 8 -9.01 5.32 2.56
N LEU A 9 -8.08 5.93 1.83
CA LEU A 9 -6.95 6.67 2.41
C LEU A 9 -7.32 8.13 2.73
N ASP A 10 -8.48 8.59 2.26
CA ASP A 10 -8.98 9.91 2.62
C ASP A 10 -9.14 10.03 4.14
N GLY A 11 -8.54 11.07 4.73
CA GLY A 11 -8.47 11.28 6.17
C GLY A 11 -7.15 10.88 6.83
N ILE A 12 -6.21 10.25 6.12
CA ILE A 12 -4.84 10.03 6.63
C ILE A 12 -4.01 11.29 6.42
N GLU A 13 -3.38 11.79 7.49
CA GLU A 13 -2.50 12.96 7.44
C GLU A 13 -1.13 12.64 6.83
N ASN A 14 -0.47 13.65 6.25
CA ASN A 14 0.89 13.55 5.68
C ASN A 14 1.08 12.48 4.60
N LEU A 15 0.02 12.11 3.88
CA LEU A 15 0.10 11.15 2.79
C LEU A 15 0.51 11.83 1.47
N SER A 16 1.61 11.36 0.89
CA SER A 16 2.06 11.78 -0.45
C SER A 16 1.18 11.18 -1.56
N ALA A 17 1.30 11.75 -2.76
CA ALA A 17 0.66 11.23 -3.98
C ALA A 17 0.93 9.72 -4.16
N PRO A 18 -0.08 8.90 -4.52
CA PRO A 18 0.07 7.46 -4.62
C PRO A 18 0.97 7.05 -5.79
N ILE A 19 1.70 5.96 -5.59
CA ILE A 19 2.46 5.27 -6.62
C ILE A 19 1.74 3.95 -6.93
N ILE A 20 1.29 3.79 -8.16
CA ILE A 20 0.58 2.62 -8.64
C ILE A 20 1.57 1.79 -9.45
N VAL A 21 1.87 0.58 -8.99
CA VAL A 21 2.66 -0.38 -9.76
C VAL A 21 1.71 -1.37 -10.42
N CYS A 22 1.75 -1.47 -11.75
CA CYS A 22 0.88 -2.38 -12.49
C CYS A 22 1.54 -2.88 -13.77
N ASN A 23 1.01 -3.98 -14.33
CA ASN A 23 1.43 -4.46 -15.64
C ASN A 23 1.13 -3.42 -16.74
N SER A 24 2.01 -3.31 -17.74
CA SER A 24 1.84 -2.45 -18.92
C SER A 24 0.49 -2.59 -19.65
N ASP A 25 -0.13 -3.75 -19.58
CA ASP A 25 -1.43 -4.04 -20.20
C ASP A 25 -2.58 -3.32 -19.47
N HIS A 26 -2.41 -3.00 -18.19
CA HIS A 26 -3.41 -2.31 -17.36
C HIS A 26 -3.24 -0.78 -17.32
N ARG A 27 -2.27 -0.21 -18.05
CA ARG A 27 -1.95 1.22 -17.98
C ARG A 27 -3.14 2.15 -18.23
N PHE A 28 -4.00 1.81 -19.20
CA PHE A 28 -5.13 2.64 -19.59
C PHE A 28 -6.25 2.57 -18.58
N ILE A 29 -6.59 1.36 -18.12
CA ILE A 29 -7.66 1.19 -17.13
C ILE A 29 -7.26 1.83 -15.79
N VAL A 30 -6.01 1.73 -15.37
CA VAL A 30 -5.52 2.40 -14.15
C VAL A 30 -5.63 3.92 -14.29
N ALA A 31 -5.17 4.49 -15.41
CA ALA A 31 -5.25 5.93 -15.65
C ALA A 31 -6.70 6.43 -15.69
N GLU A 32 -7.60 5.70 -16.36
CA GLU A 32 -9.03 6.02 -16.42
C GLU A 32 -9.67 5.98 -15.03
N GLN A 33 -9.39 4.92 -14.25
CA GLN A 33 -9.94 4.76 -12.90
C GLN A 33 -9.48 5.89 -11.97
N LEU A 34 -8.22 6.33 -12.04
CA LEU A 34 -7.69 7.47 -11.29
C LEU A 34 -8.37 8.78 -11.70
N GLN A 35 -8.57 8.98 -13.00
CA GLN A 35 -9.26 10.17 -13.53
C GLN A 35 -10.71 10.25 -13.03
N GLN A 36 -11.43 9.12 -13.00
CA GLN A 36 -12.81 9.06 -12.50
C GLN A 36 -12.95 9.51 -11.03
N ILE A 37 -11.96 9.18 -10.19
CA ILE A 37 -11.90 9.61 -8.78
C ILE A 37 -11.12 10.92 -8.57
N LYS A 38 -10.75 11.61 -9.67
CA LYS A 38 -10.06 12.92 -9.67
C LYS A 38 -8.70 12.91 -8.96
N VAL A 39 -8.00 11.78 -8.98
CA VAL A 39 -6.61 11.71 -8.51
C VAL A 39 -5.70 12.14 -9.67
N SER A 40 -5.28 13.40 -9.65
CA SER A 40 -4.47 14.01 -10.71
C SER A 40 -2.95 13.92 -10.46
N GLN A 41 -2.55 13.78 -9.20
CA GLN A 41 -1.15 13.63 -8.80
C GLN A 41 -0.93 12.17 -8.39
N SER A 42 -0.47 11.35 -9.32
CA SER A 42 -0.12 9.95 -9.08
C SER A 42 0.97 9.50 -10.04
N THR A 43 1.84 8.60 -9.58
CA THR A 43 2.84 7.96 -10.44
C THR A 43 2.34 6.57 -10.84
N ILE A 44 2.40 6.23 -12.12
CA ILE A 44 2.14 4.86 -12.60
C ILE A 44 3.46 4.24 -13.04
N LEU A 45 3.93 3.23 -12.30
CA LEU A 45 5.11 2.43 -12.65
C LEU A 45 4.65 1.18 -13.39
N LEU A 46 5.06 1.05 -14.65
CA LEU A 46 4.67 -0.08 -15.49
C LEU A 46 5.69 -1.21 -15.39
N GLU A 47 5.24 -2.36 -14.93
CA GLU A 47 6.01 -3.60 -14.99
C GLU A 47 5.92 -4.20 -16.40
N PRO A 48 7.06 -4.49 -17.07
CA PRO A 48 7.06 -5.12 -18.38
C PRO A 48 6.64 -6.60 -18.31
N VAL A 49 6.84 -7.23 -17.15
CA VAL A 49 6.48 -8.61 -16.85
C VAL A 49 6.11 -8.67 -15.38
N SER A 50 4.98 -9.27 -15.04
CA SER A 50 4.57 -9.46 -13.64
C SER A 50 5.53 -10.41 -12.93
N ARG A 51 6.24 -9.91 -11.90
CA ARG A 51 7.26 -10.66 -11.14
C ARG A 51 6.98 -10.71 -9.63
N ASN A 52 5.71 -10.76 -9.24
CA ASN A 52 5.23 -10.73 -7.86
C ASN A 52 5.51 -9.39 -7.13
N THR A 53 5.24 -9.34 -5.82
CA THR A 53 5.20 -8.10 -5.03
C THR A 53 6.57 -7.53 -4.68
N ALA A 54 7.59 -8.37 -4.43
CA ALA A 54 8.89 -7.88 -3.98
C ALA A 54 9.59 -6.96 -5.02
N PRO A 55 9.63 -7.30 -6.33
CA PRO A 55 10.18 -6.39 -7.34
C PRO A 55 9.37 -5.10 -7.51
N ALA A 56 8.04 -5.18 -7.39
CA ALA A 56 7.17 -4.01 -7.45
C ALA A 56 7.47 -3.01 -6.30
N ILE A 57 7.59 -3.51 -5.07
CA ILE A 57 7.95 -2.70 -3.90
C ILE A 57 9.35 -2.10 -4.07
N ALA A 58 10.33 -2.89 -4.52
CA ALA A 58 11.69 -2.41 -4.75
C ALA A 58 11.74 -1.30 -5.82
N ALA A 59 10.99 -1.44 -6.92
CA ALA A 59 10.91 -0.42 -7.97
C ALA A 59 10.28 0.88 -7.45
N ALA A 60 9.21 0.79 -6.63
CA ALA A 60 8.60 1.95 -5.99
C ALA A 60 9.58 2.65 -5.03
N ALA A 61 10.29 1.88 -4.19
CA ALA A 61 11.29 2.44 -3.28
C ALA A 61 12.42 3.17 -4.04
N ILE A 62 12.98 2.55 -5.08
CA ILE A 62 14.01 3.18 -5.93
C ILE A 62 13.46 4.44 -6.62
N HIS A 63 12.18 4.47 -7.01
CA HIS A 63 11.57 5.66 -7.58
C HIS A 63 11.51 6.81 -6.56
N VAL A 64 11.07 6.54 -5.33
CA VAL A 64 10.97 7.53 -4.25
C VAL A 64 12.35 8.08 -3.89
N MET A 65 13.37 7.22 -3.79
CA MET A 65 14.75 7.62 -3.45
C MET A 65 15.42 8.54 -4.50
N LYS A 66 14.86 8.69 -5.71
CA LYS A 66 15.38 9.64 -6.71
C LYS A 66 15.11 11.09 -6.33
N ASP A 67 14.09 11.31 -5.51
CA ASP A 67 13.80 12.62 -4.95
C ASP A 67 14.56 12.79 -3.63
N LYS A 68 15.45 13.80 -3.60
CA LYS A 68 16.31 14.06 -2.45
C LYS A 68 15.54 14.47 -1.20
N GLU A 69 14.35 15.03 -1.37
CA GLU A 69 13.49 15.42 -0.25
C GLU A 69 12.82 14.20 0.40
N ASN A 70 12.80 13.05 -0.28
CA ASN A 70 12.07 11.85 0.13
C ASN A 70 12.96 10.63 0.41
N ILE A 71 14.26 10.83 0.64
CA ILE A 71 15.20 9.70 0.82
C ILE A 71 14.90 8.82 2.05
N ASP A 72 14.28 9.41 3.08
CA ASP A 72 13.89 8.74 4.33
C ASP A 72 12.36 8.53 4.42
N ALA A 73 11.66 8.56 3.28
CA ALA A 73 10.20 8.41 3.26
C ALA A 73 9.74 7.01 3.68
N ILE A 74 8.65 6.95 4.45
CA ILE A 74 7.98 5.71 4.83
C ILE A 74 7.02 5.30 3.71
N LEU A 75 7.07 4.02 3.32
CA LEU A 75 6.20 3.47 2.28
C LEU A 75 5.07 2.64 2.91
N LEU A 76 3.83 3.08 2.72
CA LEU A 76 2.64 2.28 3.00
C LEU A 76 2.32 1.40 1.78
N ILE A 77 2.45 0.08 1.94
CA ILE A 77 2.22 -0.89 0.86
C ILE A 77 0.82 -1.51 0.99
N LEU A 78 0.01 -1.39 -0.06
CA LEU A 78 -1.38 -1.87 -0.08
C LEU A 78 -1.66 -2.68 -1.35
N SER A 79 -2.47 -3.73 -1.21
CA SER A 79 -3.04 -4.41 -2.38
C SER A 79 -4.27 -3.69 -2.91
N ALA A 80 -4.43 -3.65 -4.24
CA ALA A 80 -5.53 -2.97 -4.91
C ALA A 80 -6.88 -3.72 -4.85
N ASP A 81 -6.88 -4.95 -4.36
CA ASP A 81 -7.99 -5.92 -4.41
C ASP A 81 -8.48 -6.38 -3.03
N HIS A 82 -8.03 -5.75 -1.94
CA HIS A 82 -8.54 -6.05 -0.60
C HIS A 82 -9.82 -5.27 -0.27
N VAL A 83 -10.84 -5.92 0.28
CA VAL A 83 -12.00 -5.25 0.90
C VAL A 83 -11.66 -4.94 2.35
N ILE A 84 -11.80 -3.67 2.77
CA ILE A 84 -11.70 -3.25 4.16
C ILE A 84 -12.93 -2.39 4.46
N GLN A 85 -13.74 -2.83 5.43
CA GLN A 85 -15.01 -2.17 5.77
C GLN A 85 -14.85 -1.17 6.92
N ASP A 86 -14.07 -1.51 7.94
CA ASP A 86 -13.80 -0.62 9.07
C ASP A 86 -12.63 0.31 8.76
N ILE A 87 -12.97 1.45 8.13
CA ILE A 87 -11.98 2.45 7.73
C ILE A 87 -11.31 3.10 8.93
N LYS A 88 -12.03 3.28 10.04
CA LYS A 88 -11.46 3.88 11.24
C LYS A 88 -10.41 2.96 11.86
N ALA A 89 -10.72 1.68 12.06
CA ALA A 89 -9.75 0.72 12.58
C ALA A 89 -8.53 0.58 11.66
N PHE A 90 -8.73 0.67 10.34
CA PHE A 90 -7.65 0.68 9.36
C PHE A 90 -6.73 1.90 9.51
N HIS A 91 -7.28 3.11 9.66
CA HIS A 91 -6.49 4.32 9.90
C HIS A 91 -5.76 4.27 11.25
N ASP A 92 -6.43 3.82 12.30
CA ASP A 92 -5.82 3.64 13.62
C ASP A 92 -4.62 2.68 13.55
N ALA A 93 -4.75 1.58 12.80
CA ALA A 93 -3.66 0.64 12.56
C ALA A 93 -2.51 1.27 11.77
N ILE A 94 -2.79 2.05 10.72
CA ILE A 94 -1.77 2.76 9.94
C ILE A 94 -0.97 3.71 10.82
N ASN A 95 -1.64 4.47 11.70
CA ASN A 95 -0.97 5.40 12.60
C ASN A 95 -0.01 4.67 13.56
N ILE A 96 -0.42 3.53 14.10
CA ILE A 96 0.45 2.70 14.94
C ILE A 96 1.66 2.17 14.13
N ALA A 97 1.41 1.70 12.91
CA ALA A 97 2.45 1.19 12.02
C ALA A 97 3.45 2.28 11.62
N GLN A 98 2.97 3.50 11.35
CA GLN A 98 3.81 4.65 11.05
C GLN A 98 4.79 4.94 12.19
N ILE A 99 4.30 5.02 13.44
CA ILE A 99 5.15 5.26 14.61
C ILE A 99 6.27 4.21 14.71
N GLN A 100 5.97 2.94 14.45
CA GLN A 100 7.00 1.89 14.46
C GLN A 100 7.97 2.01 13.27
N ALA A 101 7.46 2.35 12.08
CA ALA A 101 8.27 2.53 10.89
C ALA A 101 9.24 3.72 11.02
N GLU A 102 8.84 4.80 11.68
CA GLU A 102 9.70 5.94 12.02
C GLU A 102 10.89 5.53 12.91
N THR A 103 10.78 4.42 13.65
CA THR A 103 11.91 3.85 14.43
C THR A 103 12.78 2.88 13.63
N GLY A 104 12.60 2.78 12.31
CA GLY A 104 13.37 1.92 11.41
C GLY A 104 12.90 0.47 11.35
N LYS A 105 11.68 0.16 11.83
CA LYS A 105 11.09 -1.19 11.80
C LYS A 105 10.26 -1.40 10.55
N LEU A 106 10.12 -2.67 10.13
CA LEU A 106 9.09 -3.08 9.18
C LEU A 106 7.82 -3.44 9.93
N ALA A 107 6.73 -2.73 9.66
CA ALA A 107 5.42 -3.02 10.22
C ALA A 107 4.62 -3.96 9.29
N THR A 108 3.85 -4.87 9.88
CA THR A 108 2.91 -5.74 9.16
C THR A 108 1.54 -5.68 9.84
N PHE A 109 0.47 -5.83 9.05
CA PHE A 109 -0.90 -5.82 9.55
C PHE A 109 -1.42 -7.25 9.67
N GLY A 110 -1.68 -7.69 10.90
CA GLY A 110 -2.27 -8.99 11.18
C GLY A 110 -3.80 -8.93 11.22
N ILE A 111 -4.46 -9.99 10.75
CA ILE A 111 -5.90 -10.21 10.90
C ILE A 111 -6.08 -11.50 11.71
N VAL A 112 -7.00 -11.49 12.68
CA VAL A 112 -7.34 -12.70 13.45
C VAL A 112 -8.04 -13.70 12.50
N PRO A 113 -7.45 -14.89 12.25
CA PRO A 113 -8.04 -15.84 11.33
C PRO A 113 -9.30 -16.47 11.93
N THR A 114 -10.35 -16.61 11.13
CA THR A 114 -11.59 -17.32 11.53
C THR A 114 -11.56 -18.81 11.20
N HIS A 115 -10.63 -19.23 10.34
CA HIS A 115 -10.42 -20.61 9.92
C HIS A 115 -8.99 -20.77 9.38
N SER A 116 -8.50 -22.01 9.31
CA SER A 116 -7.18 -22.33 8.76
C SER A 116 -7.21 -22.36 7.23
N ASN A 117 -6.89 -21.23 6.59
CA ASN A 117 -6.70 -21.15 5.14
C ASN A 117 -5.20 -21.21 4.80
N THR A 118 -4.80 -22.14 3.92
CA THR A 118 -3.40 -22.34 3.49
C THR A 118 -2.93 -21.36 2.42
N GLU A 119 -3.83 -20.59 1.82
CA GLU A 119 -3.49 -19.54 0.86
C GLU A 119 -2.98 -18.25 1.54
N TYR A 120 -3.10 -18.16 2.86
CA TYR A 120 -2.58 -17.05 3.66
C TYR A 120 -1.21 -17.35 4.26
N GLY A 121 -0.40 -16.31 4.38
CA GLY A 121 0.74 -16.29 5.29
C GLY A 121 0.26 -16.09 6.73
N TYR A 122 0.87 -16.80 7.68
CA TYR A 122 0.60 -16.64 9.10
C TYR A 122 1.74 -15.89 9.76
N ILE A 123 1.38 -14.95 10.65
CA ILE A 123 2.34 -14.16 11.43
C ILE A 123 2.28 -14.70 12.87
N GLN A 124 3.42 -15.13 13.38
CA GLN A 124 3.55 -15.40 14.80
C GLN A 124 3.75 -14.06 15.52
N ALA A 125 2.73 -13.64 16.25
CA ALA A 125 2.81 -12.49 17.13
C ALA A 125 2.96 -12.98 18.58
N GLU A 126 3.82 -12.32 19.35
CA GLU A 126 3.76 -12.44 20.81
C GLU A 126 2.50 -11.70 21.26
N THR A 127 1.55 -12.40 21.85
CA THR A 127 0.43 -11.76 22.54
C THR A 127 0.96 -11.23 23.86
N ASP A 128 0.97 -9.90 24.03
CA ASP A 128 1.12 -9.29 25.35
C ASP A 128 0.02 -9.87 26.25
N ASN A 129 0.44 -10.59 27.30
CA ASN A 129 -0.40 -11.00 28.44
C ASN A 129 -0.45 -9.87 29.47
#